data_AF-A0A7C1AQD6-F1
#
_entry.id   AF-A0A7C1AQD6-F1
#
_cell.length_a   1.000
_cell.length_b   1.000
_cell.length_c   1.000
_cell.angle_alpha   90.00
_cell.angle_beta   90.00
_cell.angle_gamma   90.00
#
_symmetry.space_group_name_H-M   'P 1'
#
loop_
_entity.id
_entity.type
_entity.pdbx_description
1 polymer ?
#
loop_
_entity_poly.entity_id
_entity_poly.type
_entity_poly.pdbx_seq_one_letter_code
_entity_poly.pdbx_strand_id
1 'polypeptide(L)'
;MKNISVLAVLLALVFVLTASAQAELIDRGGGLIYDTDLDVTWMQDANYGYEWPYGRRLWDDAMAWADSLVYQGYDDWRLPEADSFCPSIDCATSEMGHLFFIEGISPWWEDEAPFINVQAGYYWYATEYDASRVWEIDFNNGDQSLRLKNSYAYAWAVRDGDSVPVIPEPVSSILFVIGGAALAARNFRRKRLAQRKR
;
A
#
# COMPACT_ATOMS: atom_id res chain seq x y z
N MET A 1 24.24 -49.74 9.42
CA MET A 1 23.06 -49.23 10.15
C MET A 1 23.35 -47.99 11.00
N LYS A 2 24.54 -47.80 11.61
CA LYS A 2 24.85 -46.59 12.40
C LYS A 2 24.91 -45.27 11.60
N ASN A 3 25.30 -45.31 10.33
CA ASN A 3 25.52 -44.10 9.52
C ASN A 3 24.23 -43.51 8.93
N ILE A 4 23.19 -44.34 8.75
CA ILE A 4 21.89 -43.92 8.20
C ILE A 4 21.12 -43.11 9.25
N SER A 5 21.28 -43.44 10.54
CA SER A 5 20.70 -42.71 11.66
C SER A 5 21.29 -41.30 11.83
N VAL A 6 22.60 -41.15 11.61
CA VAL A 6 23.28 -39.84 11.69
C VAL A 6 22.86 -38.94 10.52
N LEU A 7 22.72 -39.51 9.31
CA LEU A 7 22.28 -38.75 8.14
C LEU A 7 20.82 -38.27 8.26
N ALA A 8 19.94 -39.10 8.82
CA ALA A 8 18.54 -38.75 9.06
C ALA A 8 18.38 -37.64 10.12
N VAL A 9 19.23 -37.65 11.16
CA VAL A 9 19.27 -36.60 12.18
C VAL A 9 19.81 -35.28 11.62
N LEU A 10 20.83 -35.33 10.76
CA LEU A 10 21.35 -34.13 10.06
C LEU A 10 20.34 -33.55 9.06
N LEU A 11 19.58 -34.38 8.34
CA LEU A 11 18.52 -33.90 7.44
C LEU A 11 17.36 -33.24 8.20
N ALA A 12 17.00 -33.77 9.38
CA ALA A 12 15.99 -33.17 10.24
C ALA A 12 16.46 -31.84 10.86
N LEU A 13 17.75 -31.70 11.17
CA LEU A 13 18.35 -30.44 11.64
C LEU A 13 18.40 -29.36 10.54
N VAL A 14 18.51 -29.75 9.26
CA VAL A 14 18.48 -28.82 8.12
C VAL A 14 17.06 -28.37 7.77
N PHE A 15 16.01 -29.15 8.08
CA PHE A 15 14.61 -28.69 7.94
C PHE A 15 14.15 -27.74 9.06
N VAL A 16 14.97 -27.57 10.11
CA VAL A 16 14.82 -26.50 11.12
C VAL A 16 15.59 -25.24 10.70
N LEU A 17 15.99 -25.13 9.42
CA LEU A 17 16.35 -23.85 8.81
C LEU A 17 15.11 -22.95 8.85
N THR A 18 15.00 -22.24 9.97
CA THR A 18 14.28 -21.01 10.22
C THR A 18 13.72 -20.40 8.95
N ALA A 19 12.42 -20.57 8.73
CA ALA A 19 11.66 -19.52 8.08
C ALA A 19 11.84 -18.30 9.00
N SER A 20 12.77 -17.41 8.66
CA SER A 20 12.67 -16.05 9.14
C SER A 20 11.35 -15.56 8.56
N ALA A 21 10.32 -15.45 9.39
CA ALA A 21 9.25 -14.50 9.12
C ALA A 21 9.94 -13.14 9.21
N GLN A 22 10.52 -12.72 8.10
CA GLN A 22 10.93 -11.35 7.95
C GLN A 22 9.64 -10.65 7.57
N ALA A 23 9.17 -9.79 8.48
CA ALA A 23 8.20 -8.75 8.16
C ALA A 23 8.58 -8.15 6.81
N GLU A 24 7.67 -8.23 5.85
CA GLU A 24 7.92 -7.78 4.49
C GLU A 24 6.84 -6.80 4.10
N LEU A 25 7.27 -5.59 3.74
CA LEU A 25 6.52 -4.67 2.90
C LEU A 25 6.54 -5.20 1.47
N ILE A 26 5.41 -5.75 1.03
CA ILE A 26 5.26 -6.35 -0.29
C ILE A 26 4.64 -5.33 -1.25
N ASP A 27 5.40 -4.91 -2.27
CA ASP A 27 4.84 -4.14 -3.38
C ASP A 27 3.92 -5.02 -4.23
N ARG A 28 2.61 -4.78 -4.12
CA ARG A 28 1.57 -5.49 -4.89
C ARG A 28 1.46 -4.97 -6.31
N GLY A 29 2.12 -3.86 -6.64
CA GLY A 29 1.96 -3.07 -7.85
C GLY A 29 0.81 -2.06 -7.71
N GLY A 30 0.63 -1.22 -8.72
CA GLY A 30 -0.50 -0.28 -8.76
C GLY A 30 -0.55 0.73 -7.59
N GLY A 31 0.58 0.95 -6.92
CA GLY A 31 0.68 1.85 -5.76
C GLY A 31 0.12 1.29 -4.46
N LEU A 32 0.09 -0.03 -4.31
CA LEU A 32 -0.35 -0.73 -3.10
C LEU A 32 0.84 -1.45 -2.45
N ILE A 33 1.15 -1.11 -1.21
CA ILE A 33 2.21 -1.76 -0.41
C ILE A 33 1.54 -2.50 0.74
N TYR A 34 1.63 -3.83 0.73
CA TYR A 34 1.04 -4.66 1.76
C TYR A 34 2.05 -4.90 2.89
N ASP A 35 1.67 -4.55 4.12
CA ASP A 35 2.41 -4.81 5.35
C ASP A 35 1.89 -6.11 5.97
N THR A 36 2.77 -7.12 5.97
CA THR A 36 2.43 -8.47 6.45
C THR A 36 2.36 -8.60 7.96
N ASP A 37 2.97 -7.67 8.71
CA ASP A 37 3.01 -7.71 10.18
C ASP A 37 1.74 -7.08 10.76
N LEU A 38 1.28 -5.99 10.15
CA LEU A 38 0.07 -5.29 10.57
C LEU A 38 -1.22 -5.82 9.90
N ASP A 39 -1.09 -6.62 8.83
CA ASP A 39 -2.21 -7.02 7.96
C ASP A 39 -2.96 -5.79 7.42
N VAL A 40 -2.22 -4.86 6.82
CA VAL A 40 -2.75 -3.62 6.22
C VAL A 40 -2.12 -3.35 4.87
N THR A 41 -2.82 -2.62 4.00
CA THR A 41 -2.27 -2.09 2.75
C THR A 41 -2.16 -0.58 2.79
N TRP A 42 -0.95 -0.09 2.59
CA TRP A 42 -0.60 1.31 2.46
C TRP A 42 -0.69 1.79 1.01
N MET A 43 -1.04 3.07 0.82
CA MET A 43 -0.73 3.75 -0.44
C MET A 43 0.79 3.90 -0.58
N GLN A 44 1.32 3.58 -1.76
CA GLN A 44 2.76 3.72 -2.05
C GLN A 44 3.23 5.18 -2.00
N ASP A 45 2.38 6.11 -2.44
CA ASP A 45 2.64 7.54 -2.39
C ASP A 45 2.16 8.12 -1.05
N ALA A 46 3.11 8.39 -0.16
CA ALA A 46 2.86 8.93 1.17
C ALA A 46 2.31 10.37 1.17
N ASN A 47 2.23 11.01 0.01
CA ASN A 47 1.69 12.35 -0.17
C ASN A 47 0.64 12.40 -1.29
N TYR A 48 -0.07 11.30 -1.54
CA TYR A 48 -1.05 11.19 -2.63
C TYR A 48 -2.18 12.23 -2.55
N GLY A 49 -2.66 12.55 -1.34
CA GLY A 49 -3.74 13.53 -1.08
C GLY A 49 -3.36 15.00 -1.34
N TYR A 50 -2.32 15.25 -2.14
CA TYR A 50 -1.80 16.56 -2.46
C TYR A 50 -2.80 17.39 -3.28
N GLU A 51 -3.55 18.27 -2.61
CA GLU A 51 -4.38 19.29 -3.29
C GLU A 51 -4.22 20.70 -2.71
N TRP A 52 -3.72 20.82 -1.47
CA TRP A 52 -3.50 22.10 -0.78
C TRP A 52 -2.08 22.63 -1.01
N PRO A 53 -1.81 23.96 -0.92
CA PRO A 53 -0.61 24.61 -1.45
C PRO A 53 0.74 24.13 -0.89
N TYR A 54 0.73 23.22 0.09
CA TYR A 54 1.92 22.64 0.72
C TYR A 54 1.82 21.12 0.98
N GLY A 55 0.84 20.41 0.39
CA GLY A 55 0.63 18.97 0.62
C GLY A 55 0.13 18.58 2.01
N ARG A 56 -0.18 19.57 2.85
CA ARG A 56 -0.66 19.36 4.23
C ARG A 56 -2.07 19.89 4.37
N ARG A 57 -2.85 19.28 5.26
CA ARG A 57 -4.30 19.55 5.42
C ARG A 57 -4.65 19.62 6.90
N LEU A 58 -5.78 20.25 7.22
CA LEU A 58 -6.35 20.18 8.57
C LEU A 58 -6.81 18.75 8.85
N TRP A 59 -6.96 18.38 10.11
CA TRP A 59 -7.30 17.00 10.47
C TRP A 59 -8.69 16.58 9.96
N ASP A 60 -9.71 17.44 10.15
CA ASP A 60 -11.07 17.15 9.66
C ASP A 60 -11.10 17.00 8.12
N ASP A 61 -10.30 17.82 7.42
CA ASP A 61 -10.13 17.74 5.97
C ASP A 61 -9.46 16.42 5.54
N ALA A 62 -8.43 15.97 6.30
CA ALA A 62 -7.71 14.72 6.06
C ALA A 62 -8.62 13.49 6.25
N MET A 63 -9.41 13.47 7.32
CA MET A 63 -10.43 12.44 7.56
C MET A 63 -11.45 12.40 6.42
N ALA A 64 -12.00 13.55 6.01
CA ALA A 64 -12.97 13.63 4.93
C ALA A 64 -12.40 13.17 3.57
N TRP A 65 -11.13 13.44 3.31
CA TRP A 65 -10.46 12.96 2.10
C TRP A 65 -10.31 11.45 2.11
N ALA A 66 -9.80 10.87 3.20
CA ALA A 66 -9.61 9.43 3.32
C ALA A 66 -10.94 8.69 3.15
N ASP A 67 -12.01 9.17 3.82
CA ASP A 67 -13.37 8.62 3.73
C ASP A 67 -13.98 8.70 2.32
N SER A 68 -13.57 9.70 1.51
CA SER A 68 -14.03 9.86 0.12
C SER A 68 -13.13 9.20 -0.92
N LEU A 69 -11.96 8.69 -0.52
CA LEU A 69 -10.94 8.23 -1.44
C LEU A 69 -11.35 6.91 -2.09
N VAL A 70 -11.34 6.89 -3.42
CA VAL A 70 -11.45 5.65 -4.19
C VAL A 70 -10.17 5.44 -4.97
N TYR A 71 -9.39 4.42 -4.60
CA TYR A 71 -8.11 4.12 -5.25
C TYR A 71 -7.96 2.61 -5.43
N GLN A 72 -7.54 2.20 -6.63
CA GLN A 72 -7.49 0.79 -7.04
C GLN A 72 -8.82 0.05 -6.81
N GLY A 73 -9.95 0.74 -6.99
CA GLY A 73 -11.29 0.15 -6.86
C GLY A 73 -11.78 -0.06 -5.42
N TYR A 74 -11.00 0.37 -4.42
CA TYR A 74 -11.38 0.32 -3.01
C TYR A 74 -11.76 1.70 -2.49
N ASP A 75 -12.82 1.77 -1.68
CA ASP A 75 -13.46 2.98 -1.14
C ASP A 75 -13.45 3.05 0.41
N ASP A 76 -12.71 2.15 1.06
CA ASP A 76 -12.59 2.00 2.52
C ASP A 76 -11.21 2.46 3.05
N TRP A 77 -10.63 3.48 2.42
CA TRP A 77 -9.38 4.06 2.90
C TRP A 77 -9.58 4.85 4.20
N ARG A 78 -8.60 4.78 5.10
CA ARG A 78 -8.58 5.54 6.35
C ARG A 78 -7.21 6.18 6.57
N LEU A 79 -7.14 7.12 7.51
CA LEU A 79 -5.85 7.50 8.09
C LEU A 79 -5.36 6.37 9.00
N PRO A 80 -4.05 6.31 9.31
CA PRO A 80 -3.51 5.25 10.14
C PRO A 80 -3.92 5.43 11.60
N GLU A 81 -3.86 4.38 12.39
CA GLU A 81 -4.21 4.38 13.82
C GLU A 81 -2.98 4.59 14.71
N ALA A 82 -3.15 5.45 15.71
CA ALA A 82 -2.17 5.72 16.74
C ALA A 82 -2.26 4.69 17.87
N ASP A 83 -1.15 4.48 18.58
CA ASP A 83 -1.19 3.86 19.89
C ASP A 83 -1.37 4.96 20.96
N SER A 84 -2.61 5.15 21.40
CA SER A 84 -2.95 6.16 22.41
C SER A 84 -2.29 5.94 23.78
N PHE A 85 -1.70 4.77 24.03
CA PHE A 85 -0.96 4.46 25.26
C PHE A 85 0.53 4.83 25.16
N CYS A 86 0.99 5.28 23.99
CA CYS A 86 2.39 5.60 23.73
C CYS A 86 2.58 7.05 23.22
N PRO A 87 2.63 8.06 24.10
CA PRO A 87 2.89 9.45 23.72
C PRO A 87 4.39 9.79 23.67
N SER A 88 5.20 9.10 22.86
CA SER A 88 6.63 9.39 22.78
C SER A 88 7.28 8.89 21.50
N ILE A 89 8.61 8.97 21.46
CA ILE A 89 9.45 8.22 20.54
C ILE A 89 9.39 6.71 20.86
N ASP A 90 9.74 5.87 19.89
CA ASP A 90 9.76 4.40 19.97
C ASP A 90 8.37 3.73 20.05
N CYS A 91 7.32 4.42 19.61
CA CYS A 91 5.96 3.87 19.57
C CYS A 91 5.73 2.97 18.35
N ALA A 92 6.47 1.86 18.27
CA ALA A 92 6.38 0.88 17.19
C ALA A 92 5.03 0.12 17.13
N THR A 93 4.15 0.33 18.11
CA THR A 93 2.82 -0.28 18.20
C THR A 93 1.73 0.49 17.45
N SER A 94 1.98 1.75 17.05
CA SER A 94 1.11 2.46 16.11
C SER A 94 1.46 2.06 14.68
N GLU A 95 0.53 2.22 13.74
CA GLU A 95 0.77 1.77 12.36
C GLU A 95 1.92 2.52 11.67
N MET A 96 1.98 3.85 11.82
CA MET A 96 3.08 4.63 11.27
C MET A 96 4.36 4.56 12.12
N GLY A 97 4.23 4.31 13.42
CA GLY A 97 5.40 4.04 14.27
C GLY A 97 6.05 2.69 13.93
N HIS A 98 5.26 1.68 13.56
CA HIS A 98 5.73 0.42 13.01
C HIS A 98 6.54 0.66 11.73
N LEU A 99 5.99 1.40 10.76
CA LEU A 99 6.71 1.78 9.54
C LEU A 99 8.05 2.47 9.84
N PHE A 100 8.07 3.39 10.81
CA PHE A 100 9.28 4.16 11.12
C PHE A 100 10.34 3.33 11.85
N PHE A 101 9.97 2.63 12.93
CA PHE A 101 10.92 1.98 13.84
C PHE A 101 11.22 0.52 13.48
N ILE A 102 10.27 -0.19 12.87
CA ILE A 102 10.41 -1.60 12.51
C ILE A 102 10.82 -1.74 11.04
N GLU A 103 10.10 -1.09 10.14
CA GLU A 103 10.39 -1.16 8.70
C GLU A 103 11.50 -0.18 8.26
N GLY A 104 11.87 0.78 9.11
CA GLY A 104 12.95 1.72 8.86
C GLY A 104 12.61 2.80 7.82
N ILE A 105 11.32 3.03 7.56
CA ILE A 105 10.85 4.02 6.58
C ILE A 105 11.07 5.43 7.14
N SER A 106 11.91 6.22 6.47
CA SER A 106 12.14 7.61 6.82
C SER A 106 12.56 8.46 5.62
N PRO A 107 12.25 9.77 5.62
CA PRO A 107 12.54 10.69 4.53
C PRO A 107 14.03 11.05 4.40
N TRP A 108 14.88 10.62 5.34
CA TRP A 108 16.30 11.01 5.41
C TRP A 108 17.28 9.97 4.88
N TRP A 109 16.83 8.73 4.71
CA TRP A 109 17.69 7.63 4.27
C TRP A 109 17.50 7.41 2.77
N GLU A 110 18.51 6.87 2.09
CA GLU A 110 18.54 6.82 0.62
C GLU A 110 17.53 5.83 0.01
N ASP A 111 16.86 5.01 0.82
CA ASP A 111 15.84 4.06 0.36
C ASP A 111 14.56 4.17 1.21
N GLU A 112 13.65 5.07 0.82
CA GLU A 112 12.23 5.06 1.27
C GLU A 112 11.43 3.92 0.62
N ALA A 113 12.08 3.10 -0.20
CA ALA A 113 11.48 1.97 -0.88
C ALA A 113 10.84 1.00 0.15
N PRO A 114 9.65 0.45 -0.16
CA PRO A 114 8.96 0.55 -1.44
C PRO A 114 8.07 1.80 -1.60
N PHE A 115 8.09 2.73 -0.65
CA PHE A 115 7.30 3.96 -0.69
C PHE A 115 7.96 5.07 -1.52
N ILE A 116 7.15 6.08 -1.87
CA ILE A 116 7.59 7.29 -2.54
C ILE A 116 6.98 8.52 -1.87
N ASN A 117 7.66 9.66 -2.01
CA ASN A 117 7.21 10.95 -1.51
C ASN A 117 6.98 10.99 0.01
N VAL A 118 7.74 10.21 0.80
CA VAL A 118 7.71 10.33 2.26
C VAL A 118 8.29 11.70 2.62
N GLN A 119 7.51 12.51 3.33
CA GLN A 119 7.86 13.89 3.66
C GLN A 119 8.46 13.97 5.06
N ALA A 120 9.46 14.84 5.22
CA ALA A 120 9.92 15.23 6.55
C ALA A 120 8.91 16.17 7.21
N GLY A 121 8.08 15.64 8.11
CA GLY A 121 7.11 16.43 8.86
C GLY A 121 6.07 15.58 9.59
N TYR A 122 5.07 16.27 10.12
CA TYR A 122 3.98 15.66 10.87
C TYR A 122 2.98 14.94 9.96
N TYR A 123 2.55 13.76 10.35
CA TYR A 123 1.49 12.98 9.71
C TYR A 123 0.33 12.75 10.67
N TRP A 124 -0.90 12.88 10.16
CA TRP A 124 -2.10 12.65 10.95
C TRP A 124 -2.42 11.17 11.16
N TYR A 125 -2.80 10.82 12.38
CA TYR A 125 -3.55 9.59 12.66
C TYR A 125 -5.07 9.84 12.59
N ALA A 126 -5.85 8.78 12.43
CA ALA A 126 -7.31 8.79 12.60
C ALA A 126 -7.72 8.95 14.06
N THR A 127 -6.85 8.59 15.00
CA THR A 127 -7.16 8.54 16.43
C THR A 127 -7.31 9.94 17.02
N GLU A 128 -8.54 10.33 17.37
CA GLU A 128 -8.81 11.58 18.09
C GLU A 128 -8.52 11.43 19.59
N TYR A 129 -7.90 12.45 20.20
CA TYR A 129 -7.71 12.49 21.66
C TYR A 129 -8.84 13.25 22.35
N ASP A 130 -9.13 14.47 21.87
CA ASP A 130 -10.25 15.30 22.33
C ASP A 130 -10.73 16.24 21.20
N ALA A 131 -11.78 17.01 21.49
CA ALA A 131 -12.42 17.92 20.54
C ALA A 131 -11.48 18.95 19.87
N SER A 132 -10.28 19.17 20.42
CA SER A 132 -9.28 20.11 19.92
C SER A 132 -7.97 19.46 19.46
N ARG A 133 -7.71 18.21 19.86
CA ARG A 133 -6.41 17.54 19.68
C ARG A 133 -6.55 16.15 19.10
N VAL A 134 -5.61 15.82 18.24
CA VAL A 134 -5.49 14.54 17.57
C VAL A 134 -4.03 14.07 17.66
N TRP A 135 -3.85 12.75 17.63
CA TRP A 135 -2.55 12.13 17.48
C TRP A 135 -1.91 12.44 16.13
N GLU A 136 -0.60 12.60 16.16
CA GLU A 136 0.27 12.72 15.00
C GLU A 136 1.60 12.02 15.25
N ILE A 137 2.34 11.76 14.18
CA ILE A 137 3.75 11.36 14.25
C ILE A 137 4.64 12.27 13.41
N ASP A 138 5.78 12.68 13.98
CA ASP A 138 6.79 13.45 13.27
C ASP A 138 7.77 12.52 12.54
N PHE A 139 7.64 12.40 11.22
CA PHE A 139 8.55 11.59 10.40
C PHE A 139 9.98 12.18 10.32
N ASN A 140 10.28 13.30 10.99
CA ASN A 140 11.66 13.72 11.20
C ASN A 140 12.42 12.81 12.18
N ASN A 141 11.74 12.24 13.18
CA ASN A 141 12.37 11.51 14.28
C ASN A 141 11.52 10.36 14.89
N GLY A 142 10.30 10.16 14.39
CA GLY A 142 9.37 9.14 14.87
C GLY A 142 8.64 9.49 16.17
N ASP A 143 8.68 10.75 16.62
CA ASP A 143 7.98 11.16 17.85
C ASP A 143 6.46 11.19 17.64
N GLN A 144 5.73 10.38 18.40
CA GLN A 144 4.27 10.39 18.41
C GLN A 144 3.76 11.34 19.49
N SER A 145 2.96 12.33 19.11
CA SER A 145 2.52 13.38 20.01
C SER A 145 1.08 13.86 19.74
N LEU A 146 0.60 14.83 20.53
CA LEU A 146 -0.71 15.44 20.35
C LEU A 146 -0.57 16.80 19.67
N ARG A 147 -1.38 17.02 18.64
CA ARG A 147 -1.39 18.26 17.87
C ARG A 147 -2.81 18.82 17.73
N LEU A 148 -2.90 20.14 17.61
CA LEU A 148 -4.19 20.82 17.46
C LEU A 148 -4.80 20.54 16.09
N LYS A 149 -6.10 20.24 16.04
CA LYS A 149 -6.84 19.96 14.79
C LYS A 149 -6.77 21.08 13.75
N ASN A 150 -6.54 22.32 14.18
CA ASN A 150 -6.39 23.50 13.33
C ASN A 150 -4.96 23.70 12.77
N SER A 151 -4.04 22.77 13.04
CA SER A 151 -2.71 22.75 12.45
C SER A 151 -2.72 22.03 11.10
N TYR A 152 -1.63 22.16 10.34
CA TYR A 152 -1.43 21.41 9.10
C TYR A 152 -0.48 20.23 9.35
N ALA A 153 -0.82 19.06 8.79
CA ALA A 153 0.01 17.86 8.71
C ALA A 153 -0.28 17.09 7.42
N TYR A 154 0.58 16.14 7.05
CA TYR A 154 0.38 15.25 5.92
C TYR A 154 -0.64 14.16 6.24
N ALA A 155 -1.20 13.54 5.20
CA ALA A 155 -2.21 12.50 5.31
C ALA A 155 -1.78 11.32 4.43
N TRP A 156 -1.58 10.16 5.05
CA TRP A 156 -1.15 8.94 4.38
C TRP A 156 -2.24 7.89 4.56
N ALA A 157 -2.87 7.48 3.46
CA ALA A 157 -3.97 6.53 3.55
C ALA A 157 -3.47 5.08 3.67
N VAL A 158 -4.18 4.32 4.50
CA VAL A 158 -4.02 2.88 4.73
C VAL A 158 -5.39 2.23 4.73
N ARG A 159 -5.44 0.92 4.53
CA ARG A 159 -6.65 0.11 4.73
C ARG A 159 -6.30 -1.24 5.35
N ASP A 160 -7.29 -1.88 5.93
CA ASP A 160 -7.13 -3.21 6.50
C ASP A 160 -6.99 -4.29 5.42
N GLY A 161 -6.16 -5.27 5.69
CA GLY A 161 -5.97 -6.47 4.89
C GLY A 161 -5.09 -6.30 3.64
N ASP A 162 -4.84 -7.45 3.01
CA ASP A 162 -4.14 -7.55 1.73
C ASP A 162 -5.01 -7.09 0.55
N SER A 163 -4.48 -6.16 -0.24
CA SER A 163 -5.16 -5.62 -1.43
C SER A 163 -4.40 -5.94 -2.70
N VAL A 164 -5.15 -6.24 -3.77
CA VAL A 164 -4.59 -6.54 -5.09
C VAL A 164 -4.91 -5.40 -6.05
N PRO A 165 -3.99 -5.03 -6.95
CA PRO A 165 -4.27 -3.96 -7.90
C PRO A 165 -5.42 -4.34 -8.83
N VAL A 166 -6.28 -3.39 -9.13
CA VAL A 166 -7.31 -3.59 -10.16
C VAL A 166 -6.60 -3.55 -11.51
N ILE A 167 -6.38 -4.74 -12.08
CA ILE A 167 -5.85 -4.88 -13.43
C ILE A 167 -6.98 -4.50 -14.40
N PRO A 168 -6.81 -3.46 -15.24
CA PRO A 168 -7.79 -3.15 -16.26
C PRO A 168 -7.88 -4.37 -17.20
N GLU A 169 -9.01 -5.08 -17.18
CA GLU A 169 -9.11 -6.25 -18.03
C GLU A 169 -8.97 -5.84 -19.51
N PRO A 170 -8.10 -6.49 -20.31
CA PRO A 170 -7.97 -6.20 -21.73
C PRO A 170 -9.16 -6.69 -22.57
N VAL A 171 -10.34 -6.96 -21.98
CA VAL A 171 -11.48 -7.59 -22.67
C VAL A 171 -11.88 -6.81 -23.92
N SER A 172 -11.85 -5.48 -23.87
CA SER A 172 -12.14 -4.63 -25.03
C SER A 172 -11.14 -4.84 -26.16
N SER A 173 -9.85 -5.03 -25.84
CA SER A 173 -8.79 -5.25 -26.82
C SER A 173 -8.90 -6.63 -27.46
N ILE A 174 -9.16 -7.68 -26.66
CA ILE A 174 -9.30 -9.05 -27.15
C ILE A 174 -10.58 -9.18 -27.99
N LEU A 175 -11.71 -8.62 -27.54
CA LEU A 175 -12.95 -8.61 -28.32
C LEU A 175 -12.83 -7.78 -29.61
N PHE A 176 -12.11 -6.66 -29.58
CA PHE A 176 -11.86 -5.85 -30.77
C PHE A 176 -10.97 -6.58 -31.78
N VAL A 177 -9.92 -7.25 -31.32
CA VAL A 177 -9.04 -8.07 -32.18
C VAL A 177 -9.80 -9.26 -32.76
N ILE A 178 -10.55 -10.01 -31.95
CA ILE A 178 -11.34 -11.16 -32.41
C ILE A 178 -12.44 -10.69 -33.38
N GLY A 179 -13.15 -9.60 -33.05
CA GLY A 179 -14.18 -9.01 -33.90
C GLY A 179 -13.63 -8.54 -35.24
N GLY A 180 -12.51 -7.80 -35.23
CA GLY A 180 -11.82 -7.34 -36.44
C GLY A 180 -11.35 -8.49 -37.33
N ALA A 181 -10.74 -9.53 -36.74
CA ALA A 181 -10.29 -10.72 -37.46
C ALA A 181 -11.47 -11.49 -38.09
N ALA A 182 -12.59 -11.64 -37.38
CA ALA A 182 -13.79 -12.30 -37.89
C ALA A 182 -14.41 -11.55 -39.08
N LEU A 183 -14.47 -10.21 -39.00
CA LEU A 183 -14.96 -9.36 -40.10
C LEU A 183 -14.05 -9.44 -41.34
N ALA A 184 -12.73 -9.40 -41.16
CA ALA A 184 -11.77 -9.56 -42.25
C ALA A 184 -11.95 -10.92 -42.94
N ALA A 185 -12.02 -12.02 -42.17
CA ALA A 185 -12.23 -13.36 -42.70
C ALA A 185 -13.53 -13.50 -43.50
N ARG A 186 -14.63 -12.90 -43.01
CA ARG A 186 -15.93 -12.85 -43.71
C ARG A 186 -15.82 -12.12 -45.05
N ASN A 187 -15.11 -10.99 -45.10
CA ASN A 187 -14.92 -10.21 -46.32
C ASN A 187 -14.07 -10.97 -47.35
N PHE A 188 -13.02 -11.67 -46.93
CA PHE A 188 -12.21 -12.52 -47.82
C PHE A 188 -13.02 -13.68 -48.43
N ARG A 189 -13.85 -14.35 -47.62
CA ARG A 189 -14.74 -15.43 -48.12
C ARG A 189 -15.74 -14.93 -49.16
N ARG A 190 -16.36 -13.76 -48.93
CA ARG A 190 -17.31 -13.14 -49.87
C ARG A 190 -16.65 -12.82 -51.22
N LYS A 191 -15.46 -12.22 -51.21
CA LYS A 191 -14.72 -11.89 -52.45
C LYS A 191 -14.36 -13.15 -53.25
N ARG A 192 -13.89 -14.22 -52.60
CA ARG A 192 -13.59 -15.51 -53.27
C ARG A 192 -14.82 -16.14 -53.91
N LEU A 193 -15.98 -16.12 -53.23
CA LEU A 193 -17.22 -16.67 -53.76
C LEU A 193 -17.75 -15.89 -54.97
N ALA A 194 -17.59 -14.56 -54.97
CA ALA A 194 -17.98 -13.72 -56.11
C ALA A 194 -17.11 -13.97 -57.35
N GLN A 195 -15.82 -14.26 -57.18
CA GLN A 195 -14.91 -14.57 -58.29
C GLN A 195 -15.14 -15.96 -58.91
N ARG A 196 -15.69 -16.92 -58.17
CA ARG A 196 -16.02 -18.26 -58.68
C ARG A 196 -17.31 -18.34 -59.51
N LYS A 197 -18.11 -17.27 -59.51
CA LYS A 197 -19.39 -17.19 -60.25
C LYS A 197 -19.27 -16.43 -61.58
N ARG A 198 -18.06 -16.00 -61.95
CA ARG A 198 -17.72 -15.46 -63.28
C ARG A 198 -16.91 -16.48 -64.05
#